data_AF-A0A523UL02-F1
#
_entry.id   AF-A0A523UL02-F1
#
_cell.length_a   1.000
_cell.length_b   1.000
_cell.length_c   1.000
_cell.angle_alpha   90.00
_cell.angle_beta   90.00
_cell.angle_gamma   90.00
#
_symmetry.space_group_name_H-M   'P 1'
#
loop_
_entity.id
_entity.type
_entity.pdbx_description
1 polymer ?
#
loop_
_entity_poly.entity_id
_entity_poly.type
_entity_poly.pdbx_seq_one_letter_code
_entity_poly.pdbx_strand_id
1 'polypeptide(L)' 'MDSLAPELRDFILFCAERRGAEWPTIYDEMTRVAGQRLFRGMSYRELRQLGLSFSLSGIDKTIQLVQQVTSQDH' A
#
# COMPACT_ATOMS: atom_id res chain seq x y z
N MET A 1 2.41 16.34 -10.82
CA MET A 1 2.99 15.43 -9.80
C MET A 1 1.98 15.34 -8.70
N ASP A 2 1.03 14.42 -8.83
CA ASP A 2 0.05 14.15 -7.78
C ASP A 2 0.81 13.75 -6.52
N SER A 3 0.72 14.61 -5.50
CA SER A 3 1.33 14.34 -4.20
C SER A 3 0.64 13.12 -3.62
N LEU A 4 1.40 12.04 -3.40
CA LEU A 4 0.89 10.85 -2.75
C LEU A 4 0.34 11.23 -1.37
N ALA A 5 -0.89 10.82 -1.07
CA ALA A 5 -1.49 11.07 0.25
C ALA A 5 -0.57 10.52 1.36
N PRO A 6 -0.21 11.32 2.37
CA PRO A 6 0.75 10.90 3.39
C PRO A 6 0.28 9.65 4.14
N GLU A 7 -1.03 9.50 4.37
CA GLU A 7 -1.60 8.32 5.00
C GLU A 7 -1.42 7.05 4.16
N LEU A 8 -1.42 7.17 2.84
CA LEU A 8 -1.17 6.06 1.93
C LEU A 8 0.31 5.68 1.90
N ARG A 9 1.20 6.68 1.93
CA ARG A 9 2.64 6.44 2.09
C ARG A 9 2.92 5.69 3.40
N ASP A 10 2.39 6.19 4.52
CA ASP A 10 2.58 5.59 5.84
C ASP A 10 2.05 4.16 5.88
N PHE A 11 0.90 3.89 5.24
CA PHE A 11 0.33 2.56 5.15
C PHE A 11 1.27 1.58 4.42
N ILE A 12 1.84 1.99 3.28
CA ILE A 12 2.75 1.15 2.49
C ILE A 12 4.03 0.87 3.27
N LEU A 13 4.63 1.89 3.90
CA LEU A 13 5.83 1.73 4.73
C LEU A 13 5.56 0.82 5.93
N PHE A 14 4.42 0.99 6.61
CA PHE A 14 4.00 0.12 7.70
C PHE A 14 3.92 -1.36 7.26
N CYS A 15 3.39 -1.63 6.07
CA CYS A 15 3.34 -3.00 5.55
C CYS A 15 4.73 -3.53 5.17
N ALA A 16 5.57 -2.69 4.56
CA ALA A 16 6.94 -3.03 4.19
C ALA A 16 7.80 -3.37 5.41
N GLU A 17 7.70 -2.62 6.50
CA GLU A 17 8.42 -2.90 7.76
C GLU A 17 7.99 -4.22 8.41
N ARG A 18 6.71 -4.59 8.30
CA ARG A 18 6.15 -5.79 8.95
C ARG A 18 6.53 -7.10 8.27
N ARG A 19 6.64 -7.09 6.94
CA ARG A 19 6.84 -8.32 6.15
C ARG A 19 7.85 -8.24 5.01
N GLY A 20 8.29 -7.05 4.64
CA GLY A 20 9.21 -6.79 3.53
C GLY A 20 8.55 -6.00 2.41
N ALA A 21 9.37 -5.22 1.70
CA ALA A 21 8.96 -4.38 0.58
C ALA A 21 8.81 -5.12 -0.76
N GLU A 22 9.31 -6.36 -0.83
CA GLU A 22 9.35 -7.13 -2.08
C GLU A 22 7.95 -7.55 -2.54
N TRP A 23 7.73 -7.50 -3.85
CA TRP A 23 6.54 -8.08 -4.46
C TRP A 23 6.71 -9.60 -4.63
N PRO A 24 5.68 -10.44 -4.41
CA PRO A 24 4.31 -10.13 -4.00
C PRO A 24 4.12 -10.02 -2.46
N THR A 25 5.15 -10.24 -1.66
CA THR A 25 5.07 -10.25 -0.19
C THR A 25 4.37 -9.02 0.40
N ILE A 26 4.73 -7.82 -0.08
CA ILE A 26 4.11 -6.58 0.39
C ILE A 26 2.64 -6.48 -0.02
N TYR A 27 2.25 -7.01 -1.19
CA TYR A 27 0.87 -7.02 -1.64
C TYR A 27 0.00 -7.87 -0.71
N ASP A 28 0.48 -9.07 -0.38
CA ASP A 28 -0.21 -9.97 0.54
C ASP A 28 -0.34 -9.35 1.94
N GLU A 29 0.71 -8.68 2.44
CA GLU A 29 0.63 -7.97 3.72
C GLU A 29 -0.35 -6.78 3.66
N MET A 30 -0.32 -5.96 2.59
CA MET A 30 -1.28 -4.86 2.43
C MET A 30 -2.72 -5.36 2.40
N THR A 31 -3.00 -6.48 1.71
CA THR A 31 -4.34 -7.07 1.69
C THR A 31 -4.75 -7.57 3.08
N ARG A 32 -3.85 -8.20 3.82
CA ARG A 32 -4.08 -8.68 5.18
C ARG A 32 -4.36 -7.53 6.14
N VAL A 33 -3.52 -6.50 6.14
CA VAL A 33 -3.64 -5.31 7.00
C VAL A 33 -4.95 -4.57 6.71
N ALA A 34 -5.31 -4.38 5.44
CA ALA A 34 -6.56 -3.73 5.06
C ALA A 34 -7.79 -4.58 5.43
N GLY A 35 -7.74 -5.90 5.22
CA GLY A 35 -8.83 -6.80 5.55
C GLY A 35 -9.11 -6.89 7.06
N GLN A 36 -8.05 -6.78 7.88
CA GLN A 36 -8.12 -6.81 9.34
C GLN A 36 -8.12 -5.41 9.97
N ARG A 37 -8.06 -4.34 9.17
CA ARG A 37 -8.04 -2.94 9.60
C ARG A 37 -6.91 -2.62 10.59
N LEU A 38 -5.74 -3.24 10.42
CA LEU A 38 -4.64 -3.16 11.39
C LEU A 38 -3.90 -1.81 11.37
N PHE A 39 -4.04 -1.02 10.31
CA PHE A 39 -3.43 0.31 10.22
C PHE A 39 -4.50 1.40 10.33
N ARG A 40 -4.53 2.09 11.48
CA ARG A 40 -5.46 3.21 11.78
C ARG A 40 -6.94 2.87 11.53
N GLY A 41 -7.33 1.59 11.56
CA GLY A 41 -8.70 1.17 11.25
C GLY A 41 -9.08 1.19 9.76
N MET A 42 -8.15 1.50 8.85
CA MET A 42 -8.44 1.65 7.42
C MET A 42 -8.71 0.31 6.75
N SER A 43 -9.78 0.25 5.96
CA SER A 43 -10.12 -0.90 5.14
C SER A 43 -9.82 -0.64 3.66
N TYR A 44 -10.12 -1.62 2.80
CA TYR A 44 -10.01 -1.48 1.35
C TYR A 44 -10.70 -0.22 0.80
N ARG A 45 -11.82 0.21 1.40
CA ARG A 45 -12.59 1.35 0.92
C ARG A 45 -11.82 2.65 1.10
N GLU A 46 -11.28 2.89 2.28
CA GLU A 46 -10.52 4.08 2.65
C GLU A 46 -9.22 4.14 1.84
N LEU A 47 -8.50 3.02 1.74
CA LEU A 47 -7.28 2.93 0.93
C LEU A 47 -7.55 3.21 -0.56
N ARG A 48 -8.69 2.74 -1.09
CA ARG A 48 -9.11 3.03 -2.47
C ARG A 48 -9.40 4.51 -2.69
N GLN A 49 -9.97 5.21 -1.72
CA GLN A 49 -10.19 6.65 -1.80
C GLN A 49 -8.87 7.43 -1.83
N LEU A 50 -7.82 6.89 -1.20
CA LEU A 50 -6.47 7.46 -1.22
C LEU A 50 -5.66 7.09 -2.49
N GLY A 51 -6.20 6.22 -3.35
CA GLY A 51 -5.58 5.83 -4.63
C GLY A 51 -5.01 4.40 -4.68
N LEU A 52 -5.12 3.62 -3.61
CA LEU A 52 -4.65 2.22 -3.59
C LEU A 52 -5.77 1.23 -3.94
N SER A 53 -5.61 0.55 -5.07
CA SER A 53 -6.54 -0.48 -5.54
C SER A 53 -5.96 -1.88 -5.37
N PHE A 54 -6.77 -2.79 -4.86
CA PHE A 54 -6.46 -4.23 -4.76
C PHE A 54 -7.12 -5.05 -5.89
N SER A 55 -7.64 -4.37 -6.92
CA SER A 55 -8.15 -5.03 -8.13
C SER A 55 -7.01 -5.44 -9.05
N LEU A 56 -7.12 -6.63 -9.64
CA LEU A 56 -6.18 -7.15 -10.64
C LEU A 56 -6.04 -6.22 -11.84
N SER A 57 -7.13 -5.56 -12.28
CA SER A 57 -7.09 -4.62 -13.41
C SER A 57 -6.26 -3.36 -13.15
N GLY A 58 -5.91 -3.08 -11.89
CA GLY A 58 -5.09 -1.93 -11.49
C GLY A 58 -3.75 -2.33 -10.87
N ILE A 59 -3.33 -3.59 -10.99
CA ILE A 59 -2.21 -4.12 -10.23
C ILE A 59 -0.88 -3.49 -10.62
N ASP A 60 -0.65 -3.19 -11.90
CA ASP A 60 0.55 -2.47 -12.37
C ASP A 60 0.70 -1.10 -11.69
N LYS A 61 -0.40 -0.36 -11.52
CA LYS A 61 -0.39 0.94 -10.83
C LYS A 61 -0.04 0.79 -9.36
N THR A 62 -0.56 -0.26 -8.72
CA THR A 62 -0.25 -0.57 -7.32
C THR A 62 1.21 -0.97 -7.15
N ILE A 63 1.78 -1.75 -8.08
CA ILE A 63 3.21 -2.11 -8.08
C ILE A 63 4.06 -0.83 -8.21
N GLN A 64 3.76 0.03 -9.18
CA GLN A 64 4.49 1.29 -9.37
C GLN A 64 4.43 2.20 -8.13
N LEU A 65 3.25 2.30 -7.51
CA LEU A 65 3.06 3.07 -6.29
C LEU A 65 3.90 2.53 -5.14
N VAL A 66 3.89 1.22 -4.94
CA VAL A 66 4.70 0.56 -3.90
C VAL A 66 6.18 0.84 -4.14
N GLN A 67 6.67 0.59 -5.36
CA GLN A 67 8.06 0.84 -5.73
C GLN A 67 8.45 2.30 -5.50
N GLN A 68 7.59 3.25 -5.89
CA GLN A 68 7.83 4.67 -5.64
C GLN A 68 8.01 4.96 -4.15
N VAL A 69 7.20 4.37 -3.27
CA VAL A 69 7.30 4.59 -1.82
C VAL A 69 8.52 3.90 -1.22
N THR A 70 8.76 2.65 -1.57
CA THR A 70 9.82 1.83 -0.93
C THR A 70 11.22 2.16 -1.46
N SER A 71 11.34 2.71 -2.68
CA SER A 71 12.64 3.18 -3.22
C SER A 71 13.03 4.58 -2.75
N GLN A 72 12.12 5.35 -2.16
CA GLN A 72 12.40 6.69 -1.61
C GLN A 72 12.87 6.64 -0.14
N ASP A 73 12.82 5.46 0.50
CA ASP A 73 13.15 5.25 1.92
C ASP A 73 14.57 4.69 2.13
N HIS A 74 15.42 4.73 1.10
CA HIS A 74 16.83 4.29 1.15
C HIS A 74 17.79 5.46 0.97
#